data_AF-A0A0Q4BJL9-F1
#
_entry.id   AF-A0A0Q4BJL9-F1
#
_cell.length_a   1.000
_cell.length_b   1.000
_cell.length_c   1.000
_cell.angle_alpha   90.00
_cell.angle_beta   90.00
_cell.angle_gamma   90.00
#
_symmetry.space_group_name_H-M   'P 1'
#
loop_
_entity.id
_entity.type
_entity.pdbx_description
1 polymer ?
#
loop_
_entity_poly.entity_id
_entity_poly.type
_entity_poly.pdbx_seq_one_letter_code
_entity_poly.pdbx_strand_id
1 'polypeptide(L)'
;MKIIATLVAVSALAGCTIIPAADPPRGVSEPSYPQPTVGEAPLPPSDSTVRNDAPQGEAPLFYAALGQSVTVGGPRITPLAVLEDSRCPMNARCVWAGQVRLRVRQDSGRGGVLELTSGKPAHIADGTLELVDIRPDKMAGASNQGAIDPTRYRFGFRFTGGY
;
A
#
# COMPACT_ATOMS: atom_id res chain seq x y z
N MET A 1 -35.26 -35.41 58.41
CA MET A 1 -35.78 -36.69 57.89
C MET A 1 -36.39 -36.46 56.50
N LYS A 2 -35.57 -36.59 55.45
CA LYS A 2 -35.89 -37.20 54.14
C LYS A 2 -34.66 -37.03 53.25
N ILE A 3 -34.00 -38.17 53.07
CA ILE A 3 -32.79 -38.43 52.29
C ILE A 3 -33.19 -38.37 50.82
N ILE A 4 -32.57 -37.50 50.02
CA ILE A 4 -32.77 -37.47 48.58
C ILE A 4 -31.53 -38.10 47.94
N ALA A 5 -31.79 -39.22 47.26
CA ALA A 5 -30.83 -40.14 46.68
C ALA A 5 -29.98 -39.47 45.58
N THR A 6 -28.67 -39.62 45.73
CA THR A 6 -27.64 -39.32 44.76
C THR A 6 -27.77 -40.26 43.55
N LEU A 7 -27.97 -39.68 42.36
CA LEU A 7 -27.90 -40.39 41.09
C LEU A 7 -26.50 -40.14 40.49
N VAL A 8 -25.64 -41.15 40.58
CA VAL A 8 -24.31 -41.15 39.96
C VAL A 8 -24.48 -41.55 38.49
N ALA A 9 -24.30 -40.59 37.58
CA ALA A 9 -24.23 -40.85 36.15
C ALA A 9 -22.77 -41.18 35.75
N VAL A 10 -22.45 -42.46 35.66
CA VAL A 10 -21.17 -42.93 35.09
C VAL A 10 -21.30 -42.88 33.57
N SER A 11 -20.73 -41.86 32.94
CA SER A 11 -20.64 -41.76 31.48
C SER A 11 -19.26 -42.25 31.03
N ALA A 12 -19.21 -43.46 30.50
CA ALA A 12 -18.01 -44.02 29.87
C ALA A 12 -17.85 -43.40 28.47
N LEU A 13 -17.01 -42.35 28.36
CA LEU A 13 -16.54 -41.87 27.05
C LEU A 13 -15.38 -42.75 26.61
N ALA A 14 -15.71 -43.71 25.75
CA ALA A 14 -14.75 -44.55 25.05
C ALA A 14 -13.87 -43.70 24.13
N GLY A 15 -12.55 -43.78 24.37
CA GLY A 15 -11.45 -43.63 23.41
C GLY A 15 -11.55 -42.56 22.32
N CYS A 16 -10.95 -41.39 22.57
CA CYS A 16 -10.38 -40.60 21.48
C CYS A 16 -9.15 -41.35 20.94
N THR A 17 -9.31 -42.14 19.88
CA THR A 17 -8.17 -42.66 19.13
C THR A 17 -7.53 -41.51 18.35
N ILE A 18 -6.30 -41.16 18.71
CA ILE A 18 -5.44 -40.27 17.93
C ILE A 18 -5.21 -40.95 16.57
N ILE A 19 -5.65 -40.31 15.48
CA ILE A 19 -5.34 -40.74 14.11
C ILE A 19 -3.89 -40.31 13.84
N PRO A 20 -2.94 -41.22 13.62
CA PRO A 20 -1.60 -40.83 13.19
C PRO A 20 -1.68 -40.21 11.79
N ALA A 21 -0.84 -39.20 11.54
CA ALA A 21 -0.69 -38.66 10.19
C ALA A 21 -0.27 -39.78 9.23
N ALA A 22 -0.97 -39.92 8.11
CA ALA A 22 -0.56 -40.83 7.06
C ALA A 22 0.85 -40.47 6.56
N ASP A 23 1.72 -41.47 6.43
CA ASP A 23 3.03 -41.29 5.81
C ASP A 23 2.85 -40.70 4.39
N PRO A 24 3.61 -39.66 4.02
CA PRO A 24 3.61 -39.18 2.64
C PRO A 24 4.05 -40.33 1.72
N PRO A 25 3.40 -40.53 0.56
CA PRO A 25 3.75 -41.59 -0.36
C PRO A 25 5.23 -41.47 -0.75
N ARG A 26 6.03 -42.48 -0.37
CA ARG A 26 7.40 -42.61 -0.88
C ARG A 26 7.31 -43.01 -2.35
N GLY A 27 7.79 -42.14 -3.22
CA GLY A 27 7.99 -42.45 -4.63
C GLY A 27 6.94 -41.88 -5.55
N VAL A 28 6.88 -40.55 -5.64
CA VAL A 28 6.55 -39.94 -6.93
C VAL A 28 7.88 -39.89 -7.68
N SER A 29 8.06 -40.80 -8.64
CA SER A 29 9.14 -40.66 -9.62
C SER A 29 8.81 -39.43 -10.45
N GLU A 30 9.64 -38.40 -10.32
CA GLU A 30 9.51 -37.18 -11.09
C GLU A 30 9.55 -37.53 -12.58
N PRO A 31 8.57 -37.12 -13.42
CA PRO A 31 8.64 -37.36 -14.84
C PRO A 31 9.93 -36.72 -15.35
N SER A 32 10.83 -37.53 -15.92
CA SER A 32 12.03 -37.04 -16.56
C SER A 32 11.64 -36.31 -17.83
N TYR A 33 11.36 -35.02 -17.72
CA TYR A 33 11.25 -34.15 -18.88
C TYR A 33 12.65 -34.03 -19.50
N PRO A 34 12.79 -34.21 -20.83
CA PRO A 34 14.05 -33.93 -21.49
C PRO A 34 14.41 -32.48 -21.19
N GLN A 35 15.55 -32.27 -20.53
CA GLN A 35 16.06 -30.92 -20.32
C GLN A 35 16.22 -30.30 -21.70
N PRO A 36 15.67 -29.10 -21.95
CA PRO A 36 16.04 -28.34 -23.14
C PRO A 36 17.55 -28.22 -23.10
N THR A 37 18.23 -28.73 -24.14
CA THR A 37 19.64 -28.44 -24.34
C THR A 37 19.74 -26.92 -24.44
N VAL A 38 20.22 -26.29 -23.37
CA VAL A 38 20.49 -24.86 -23.34
C VAL A 38 21.64 -24.67 -24.31
N GLY A 39 21.33 -24.51 -25.59
CA GLY A 39 22.25 -23.89 -26.52
C GLY A 39 22.55 -22.54 -25.92
N GLU A 40 23.83 -22.28 -25.65
CA GLU A 40 24.34 -20.99 -25.20
C GLU A 40 23.66 -19.91 -26.03
N ALA A 41 22.66 -19.23 -25.45
CA ALA A 41 22.03 -18.12 -26.11
C ALA A 41 23.15 -17.11 -26.37
N PRO A 42 23.31 -16.58 -27.59
CA PRO A 42 24.29 -15.53 -27.83
C PRO A 42 24.13 -14.49 -26.73
N LEU A 43 25.21 -14.24 -25.98
CA LEU A 43 25.21 -13.21 -24.95
C LEU A 43 24.62 -11.96 -25.59
N PRO A 44 23.61 -11.32 -24.98
CA PRO A 44 23.15 -10.04 -25.49
C PRO A 44 24.38 -9.14 -25.61
N PRO A 45 24.51 -8.34 -26.68
CA PRO A 45 25.59 -7.37 -26.74
C PRO A 45 25.57 -6.60 -25.42
N SER A 46 26.73 -6.46 -24.78
CA SER A 46 26.89 -5.66 -23.57
C SER A 46 26.72 -4.20 -23.96
N ASP A 47 25.48 -3.83 -24.26
CA ASP A 47 25.10 -2.48 -24.58
C ASP A 47 25.20 -1.71 -23.27
N SER A 48 26.31 -0.99 -23.13
CA SER A 48 26.57 -0.09 -22.01
C SER A 48 25.59 1.10 -21.99
N THR A 49 24.53 1.05 -22.80
CA THR A 49 23.41 1.97 -22.81
C THR A 49 22.13 1.39 -22.19
N VAL A 50 22.23 0.49 -21.20
CA VAL A 50 21.25 0.52 -20.09
C VAL A 50 21.43 1.86 -19.36
N ARG A 51 20.98 2.91 -20.05
CA ARG A 51 20.86 4.27 -19.59
C ARG A 51 20.09 4.13 -18.30
N ASN A 52 20.65 4.66 -17.22
CA ASN A 52 19.94 4.84 -15.97
C ASN A 52 18.69 5.68 -16.26
N ASP A 53 17.60 5.05 -16.66
CA ASP A 53 16.27 5.63 -16.84
C ASP A 53 15.62 5.84 -15.46
N ALA A 54 16.39 6.29 -14.47
CA ALA A 54 15.80 7.10 -13.41
C ALA A 54 15.28 8.35 -14.12
N PRO A 55 13.99 8.74 -13.99
CA PRO A 55 13.44 9.87 -14.73
C PRO A 55 14.32 11.11 -14.49
N GLN A 56 15.14 11.41 -15.49
CA GLN A 56 16.08 12.52 -15.46
C GLN A 56 15.24 13.79 -15.70
N GLY A 57 14.88 14.49 -14.62
CA GLY A 57 14.27 15.82 -14.72
C GLY A 57 12.94 16.04 -14.00
N GLU A 58 12.44 15.09 -13.20
CA GLU A 58 11.22 15.32 -12.44
C GLU A 58 11.47 16.27 -11.25
N ALA A 59 10.62 17.29 -11.06
CA ALA A 59 10.72 18.19 -9.91
C ALA A 59 10.66 17.40 -8.58
N PRO A 60 11.47 17.76 -7.56
CA PRO A 60 11.57 16.99 -6.32
C PRO A 60 10.25 16.96 -5.55
N LEU A 61 10.01 15.86 -4.82
CA LEU A 61 8.88 15.74 -3.90
C LEU A 61 9.19 16.37 -2.55
N PHE A 62 8.22 17.07 -2.00
CA PHE A 62 8.30 17.68 -0.67
C PHE A 62 7.21 17.11 0.22
N TYR A 63 7.60 16.59 1.38
CA TYR A 63 6.71 15.86 2.26
C TYR A 63 6.16 16.70 3.42
N ALA A 64 4.87 16.53 3.72
CA ALA A 64 4.24 17.10 4.91
C ALA A 64 3.30 16.11 5.62
N ALA A 65 3.21 16.22 6.95
CA ALA A 65 2.17 15.59 7.73
C ALA A 65 0.87 16.42 7.71
N LEU A 66 -0.24 15.87 8.22
CA LEU A 66 -1.44 16.66 8.47
C LEU A 66 -1.13 17.83 9.43
N GLY A 67 -1.60 19.02 9.08
CA GLY A 67 -1.35 20.26 9.81
C GLY A 67 0.05 20.88 9.60
N GLN A 68 0.99 20.16 8.97
CA GLN A 68 2.34 20.66 8.75
C GLN A 68 2.44 21.42 7.42
N SER A 69 2.98 22.64 7.46
CA SER A 69 3.25 23.41 6.24
C SER A 69 4.58 23.01 5.59
N VAL A 70 4.62 22.97 4.26
CA VAL A 70 5.83 22.76 3.45
C VAL A 70 5.84 23.71 2.26
N THR A 71 7.02 24.16 1.84
CA THR A 71 7.17 25.01 0.63
C THR A 71 7.60 24.13 -0.53
N VAL A 72 6.87 24.18 -1.65
CA VAL A 72 7.02 23.26 -2.78
C VAL A 72 7.26 24.08 -4.04
N GLY A 73 8.51 24.34 -4.39
CA GLY A 73 8.85 25.13 -5.60
C GLY A 73 8.36 26.59 -5.59
N GLY A 74 7.88 27.11 -4.46
CA GLY A 74 7.32 28.46 -4.35
C GLY A 74 6.13 28.51 -3.39
N PRO A 75 5.00 27.86 -3.73
CA PRO A 75 3.82 27.85 -2.87
C PRO A 75 4.03 27.13 -1.54
N ARG A 76 3.49 27.70 -0.45
CA ARG A 76 3.41 27.05 0.86
C ARG A 76 2.11 26.27 0.97
N ILE A 77 2.22 24.96 1.15
CA ILE A 77 1.11 24.01 1.19
C ILE A 77 0.98 23.41 2.59
N THR A 78 -0.23 23.34 3.11
CA THR A 78 -0.56 22.73 4.40
C THR A 78 -1.69 21.72 4.22
N PRO A 79 -1.45 20.41 4.37
CA PRO A 79 -2.50 19.39 4.39
C PRO A 79 -3.39 19.60 5.61
N LEU A 80 -4.71 19.72 5.41
CA LEU A 80 -5.65 19.97 6.50
C LEU A 80 -6.42 18.73 6.91
N ALA A 81 -6.91 17.95 5.94
CA ALA A 81 -7.71 16.76 6.20
C ALA A 81 -7.68 15.79 5.02
N VAL A 82 -7.65 14.49 5.31
CA VAL A 82 -7.95 13.44 4.33
C VAL A 82 -9.47 13.37 4.19
N LEU A 83 -9.96 13.62 2.98
CA LEU A 83 -11.38 13.56 2.64
C LEU A 83 -11.79 12.16 2.19
N GLU A 84 -10.86 11.46 1.52
CA GLU A 84 -11.03 10.09 1.03
C GLU A 84 -9.66 9.40 0.99
N ASP A 85 -9.58 8.14 1.41
CA ASP A 85 -8.45 7.24 1.12
C ASP A 85 -8.97 5.86 0.69
N SER A 86 -9.25 5.74 -0.61
CA SER A 86 -9.72 4.53 -1.26
C SER A 86 -8.60 3.74 -1.95
N ARG A 87 -7.32 4.08 -1.69
CA ARG A 87 -6.16 3.41 -2.31
C ARG A 87 -6.26 1.89 -2.19
N CYS A 88 -5.92 1.20 -3.27
CA CYS A 88 -5.81 -0.25 -3.26
C CYS A 88 -4.73 -0.70 -2.25
N PRO A 89 -5.05 -1.56 -1.26
CA PRO A 89 -4.04 -2.06 -0.34
C PRO A 89 -2.95 -2.85 -1.07
N MET A 90 -1.71 -2.72 -0.60
CA MET A 90 -0.54 -3.35 -1.25
C MET A 90 -0.58 -4.88 -1.28
N ASN A 91 -1.39 -5.51 -0.42
CA ASN A 91 -1.62 -6.95 -0.34
C ASN A 91 -2.99 -7.40 -0.89
N ALA A 92 -3.69 -6.53 -1.61
CA ALA A 92 -5.00 -6.82 -2.23
C ALA A 92 -4.91 -6.85 -3.75
N ARG A 93 -5.91 -7.46 -4.41
CA ARG A 93 -6.13 -7.36 -5.85
C ARG A 93 -7.39 -6.55 -6.08
N CYS A 94 -7.24 -5.29 -6.46
CA CYS A 94 -8.38 -4.40 -6.70
C CYS A 94 -8.72 -4.34 -8.19
N VAL A 95 -10.01 -4.23 -8.50
CA VAL A 95 -10.50 -4.01 -9.87
C VAL A 95 -10.30 -2.53 -10.29
N TRP A 96 -10.24 -1.62 -9.32
CA TRP A 96 -9.98 -0.19 -9.51
C TRP A 96 -8.80 0.25 -8.62
N ALA A 97 -8.01 1.23 -9.06
CA ALA A 97 -6.80 1.68 -8.35
C ALA A 97 -7.10 2.43 -7.02
N GLY A 98 -8.27 3.06 -6.92
CA GLY A 98 -8.61 3.96 -5.81
C GLY A 98 -7.89 5.31 -5.91
N GLN A 99 -8.12 6.18 -4.93
CA GLN A 99 -7.52 7.52 -4.89
C GLN A 99 -7.44 8.07 -3.46
N VAL A 100 -6.69 9.15 -3.29
CA VAL A 100 -6.73 10.00 -2.10
C VAL A 100 -7.27 11.36 -2.48
N ARG A 101 -8.26 11.84 -1.72
CA ARG A 101 -8.70 13.24 -1.79
C ARG A 101 -8.28 13.96 -0.52
N LEU A 102 -7.62 15.10 -0.69
CA LEU A 102 -6.98 15.82 0.39
C LEU A 102 -7.43 17.29 0.37
N ARG A 103 -7.93 17.78 1.50
CA ARG A 103 -8.15 19.22 1.69
C ARG A 103 -6.82 19.86 2.08
N VAL A 104 -6.36 20.84 1.32
CA VAL A 104 -5.11 21.56 1.57
C VAL A 104 -5.35 23.06 1.64
N ARG A 105 -4.57 23.74 2.46
CA ARG A 105 -4.44 25.21 2.44
C ARG A 105 -3.19 25.58 1.68
N GLN A 106 -3.32 26.53 0.76
CA GLN A 106 -2.25 27.06 -0.06
C GLN A 106 -2.07 28.54 0.28
N ASP A 107 -0.86 28.91 0.69
CA ASP A 107 -0.49 30.29 1.03
C ASP A 107 0.43 30.84 -0.08
N SER A 108 -0.16 31.41 -1.12
CA SER A 108 0.56 32.07 -2.24
C SER A 108 -0.42 32.94 -3.02
N GLY A 109 0.00 34.14 -3.44
CA GLY A 109 -0.90 35.09 -4.10
C GLY A 109 -2.15 35.37 -3.27
N ARG A 110 -3.34 35.05 -3.81
CA ARG A 110 -4.64 35.20 -3.13
C ARG A 110 -4.86 34.20 -1.98
N GLY A 111 -4.09 33.11 -1.93
CA GLY A 111 -4.23 32.02 -0.97
C GLY A 111 -5.62 31.34 -1.00
N GLY A 112 -5.78 30.26 -0.23
CA GLY A 112 -7.09 29.61 -0.08
C GLY A 112 -7.02 28.16 0.36
N VAL A 113 -8.19 27.53 0.39
CA VAL A 113 -8.36 26.09 0.62
C VAL A 113 -8.84 25.45 -0.68
N LEU A 114 -8.21 24.35 -1.08
CA LEU A 114 -8.58 23.58 -2.26
C LEU A 114 -8.51 22.08 -1.96
N GLU A 115 -9.14 21.28 -2.82
CA GLU A 115 -9.05 19.83 -2.79
C GLU A 115 -8.06 19.33 -3.84
N LEU A 116 -7.13 18.48 -3.41
CA LEU A 116 -6.25 17.73 -4.28
C LEU A 116 -6.75 16.30 -4.39
N THR A 117 -6.59 15.70 -5.57
CA THR A 117 -6.77 14.27 -5.78
C THR A 117 -5.44 13.66 -6.22
N SER A 118 -5.04 12.53 -5.65
CA SER A 118 -3.80 11.83 -6.00
C SER A 118 -3.71 11.57 -7.51
N GLY A 119 -2.58 11.92 -8.12
CA GLY A 119 -2.34 11.76 -9.57
C GLY A 119 -3.13 12.72 -10.47
N LYS A 120 -3.79 13.74 -9.91
CA LYS A 120 -4.48 14.80 -10.66
C LYS A 120 -3.86 16.16 -10.33
N PRO A 121 -3.16 16.79 -11.29
CA PRO A 121 -2.62 18.13 -11.10
C PRO A 121 -3.73 19.17 -10.88
N ALA A 122 -3.54 20.07 -9.92
CA ALA A 122 -4.40 21.22 -9.67
C ALA A 122 -3.66 22.53 -10.00
N HIS A 123 -4.29 23.43 -10.75
CA HIS A 123 -3.72 24.74 -11.03
C HIS A 123 -3.72 25.61 -9.77
N ILE A 124 -2.55 26.13 -9.40
CA ILE A 124 -2.39 27.11 -8.31
C ILE A 124 -1.39 28.18 -8.76
N ALA A 125 -1.68 29.44 -8.44
CA ALA A 125 -0.85 30.57 -8.85
C ALA A 125 -0.50 30.52 -10.35
N ASP A 126 0.78 30.31 -10.66
CA ASP A 126 1.41 30.29 -11.99
C ASP A 126 1.87 28.88 -12.41
N GLY A 127 1.41 27.82 -11.73
CA GLY A 127 1.79 26.45 -12.02
C GLY A 127 0.77 25.41 -11.58
N THR A 128 1.24 24.18 -11.46
CA THR A 128 0.42 23.02 -11.06
C THR A 128 1.00 22.35 -9.83
N LEU A 129 0.14 22.11 -8.84
CA LEU A 129 0.43 21.32 -7.65
C LEU A 129 -0.18 19.93 -7.79
N GLU A 130 0.59 18.91 -7.43
CA GLU A 130 0.15 17.52 -7.47
C GLU A 130 0.45 16.80 -6.15
N LEU A 131 -0.47 15.93 -5.73
CA LEU A 131 -0.25 14.94 -4.69
C LEU A 131 0.27 13.65 -5.35
N VAL A 132 1.58 13.43 -5.25
CA VAL A 132 2.28 12.37 -5.98
C VAL A 132 2.48 11.12 -5.12
N ASP A 133 2.82 11.29 -3.84
CA ASP A 133 3.07 10.18 -2.92
C ASP A 133 2.24 10.32 -1.65
N ILE A 134 1.77 9.19 -1.10
CA ILE A 134 1.02 9.13 0.16
C ILE A 134 1.56 7.96 0.97
N ARG A 135 2.14 8.25 2.13
CA ARG A 135 2.63 7.25 3.07
C ARG A 135 1.80 7.26 4.36
N PRO A 136 1.63 6.11 5.04
CA PRO A 136 2.05 4.78 4.61
C PRO A 136 1.14 4.21 3.50
N ASP A 137 1.59 3.12 2.88
CA ASP A 137 0.76 2.30 2.00
C ASP A 137 -0.35 1.59 2.80
N LYS A 138 -1.51 1.37 2.17
CA LYS A 138 -2.62 0.67 2.82
C LYS A 138 -2.35 -0.83 2.88
N MET A 139 -2.79 -1.47 3.96
CA MET A 139 -2.79 -2.92 4.13
C MET A 139 -4.20 -3.42 4.42
N ALA A 140 -4.64 -4.43 3.68
CA ALA A 140 -5.87 -5.16 3.96
C ALA A 140 -5.69 -6.01 5.22
N GLY A 141 -6.76 -6.12 6.02
CA GLY A 141 -6.75 -6.86 7.27
C GLY A 141 -6.01 -6.16 8.43
N ALA A 142 -5.49 -4.94 8.22
CA ALA A 142 -5.00 -4.13 9.33
C ALA A 142 -6.13 -3.81 10.31
N SER A 143 -5.76 -3.57 11.57
CA SER A 143 -6.72 -3.14 12.60
C SER A 143 -7.49 -1.89 12.15
N ASN A 144 -8.70 -1.72 12.66
CA ASN A 144 -9.60 -0.63 12.26
C ASN A 144 -9.98 -0.67 10.77
N GLN A 145 -10.17 -1.86 10.21
CA GLN A 145 -10.64 -2.07 8.84
C GLN A 145 -9.73 -1.43 7.78
N GLY A 146 -8.41 -1.38 8.06
CA GLY A 146 -7.44 -0.75 7.16
C GLY A 146 -7.41 0.77 7.19
N ALA A 147 -8.05 1.41 8.18
CA ALA A 147 -7.93 2.84 8.41
C ALA A 147 -6.54 3.19 8.97
N ILE A 148 -5.93 4.24 8.42
CA ILE A 148 -4.62 4.75 8.86
C ILE A 148 -4.84 5.87 9.88
N ASP A 149 -4.09 5.84 10.98
CA ASP A 149 -4.05 6.93 11.96
C ASP A 149 -3.65 8.26 11.28
N PRO A 150 -4.44 9.34 11.43
CA PRO A 150 -4.15 10.64 10.83
C PRO A 150 -2.71 11.16 11.04
N THR A 151 -2.10 10.89 12.20
CA THR A 151 -0.75 11.35 12.55
C THR A 151 0.37 10.67 11.75
N ARG A 152 0.07 9.51 11.17
CA ARG A 152 1.02 8.69 10.40
C ARG A 152 1.14 9.14 8.95
N TYR A 153 0.18 9.91 8.44
CA TYR A 153 0.23 10.33 7.05
C TYR A 153 1.44 11.22 6.74
N ARG A 154 2.05 10.98 5.59
CA ARG A 154 2.99 11.89 4.93
C ARG A 154 2.58 12.01 3.48
N PHE A 155 2.40 13.24 3.02
CA PHE A 155 1.96 13.56 1.67
C PHE A 155 3.13 14.19 0.90
N GLY A 156 3.54 13.56 -0.19
CA GLY A 156 4.57 14.04 -1.10
C GLY A 156 3.93 14.90 -2.19
N PHE A 157 4.27 16.18 -2.17
CA PHE A 157 3.78 17.17 -3.13
C PHE A 157 4.84 17.49 -4.17
N ARG A 158 4.37 17.82 -5.37
CA ARG A 158 5.19 18.33 -6.46
C ARG A 158 4.56 19.60 -7.02
N PHE A 159 5.40 20.58 -7.31
CA PHE A 159 4.98 21.79 -8.02
C PHE A 159 5.77 21.91 -9.33
N THR A 160 5.07 22.23 -10.41
CA THR A 160 5.65 22.49 -11.74
C THR A 160 5.09 23.81 -12.25
N GLY A 161 5.96 24.77 -12.56
CA GLY A 161 5.60 26.13 -12.98
C GLY A 161 6.45 27.19 -12.27
N GLY A 162 6.15 28.47 -12.48
CA GLY A 162 6.89 29.59 -11.87
C GLY A 162 8.05 30.18 -12.68
N TYR A 163 7.94 30.18 -14.02
CA TYR A 163 8.90 30.76 -14.95
C TYR A 163 8.36 32.04 -15.59
#